data_AF-A0A1V6IRT0-F1
#
_entry.id   AF-A0A1V6IRT0-F1
#
_cell.length_a   1.000
_cell.length_b   1.000
_cell.length_c   1.000
_cell.angle_alpha   90.00
_cell.angle_beta   90.00
_cell.angle_gamma   90.00
#
_symmetry.space_group_name_H-M   'P 1'
#
loop_
_entity.id
_entity.type
_entity.pdbx_description
1 polymer ?
#
loop_
_entity_poly.entity_id
_entity_poly.type
_entity_poly.pdbx_seq_one_letter_code
_entity_poly.pdbx_strand_id
1 'polypeptide(L)'
;MLADIWRRLGLDIANPLVQGTTTLTFGPTITLSGSGTITSTRTGSTDSGPAAGVMLLDVWQRLGLDPANPMTASDTAINAGAVSQTVSESAGTVTVQRA
;
A
#
# COMPACT_ATOMS: atom_id res chain seq x y z
N MET A 1 11.96 0.48 -8.63
CA MET A 1 11.54 1.82 -8.15
C MET A 1 10.03 1.97 -8.12
N LEU A 2 9.32 1.98 -9.27
CA LEU A 2 7.85 2.11 -9.25
C LEU A 2 7.16 0.91 -8.58
N ALA A 3 7.63 -0.32 -8.85
CA ALA A 3 7.15 -1.52 -8.16
C ALA A 3 7.37 -1.45 -6.63
N ASP A 4 8.46 -0.82 -6.17
CA ASP A 4 8.70 -0.65 -4.73
C ASP A 4 7.74 0.37 -4.12
N ILE A 5 7.46 1.48 -4.82
CA ILE A 5 6.48 2.49 -4.39
C ILE A 5 5.10 1.84 -4.31
N TRP A 6 4.73 1.09 -5.35
CA TRP A 6 3.46 0.36 -5.41
C TRP A 6 3.31 -0.62 -4.24
N ARG A 7 4.34 -1.42 -3.93
CA ARG A 7 4.33 -2.32 -2.76
C ARG A 7 4.32 -1.61 -1.41
N ARG A 8 5.05 -0.50 -1.26
CA ARG A 8 5.01 0.35 -0.04
C ARG A 8 3.63 0.92 0.24
N LEU A 9 2.78 1.04 -0.77
CA LEU A 9 1.39 1.48 -0.62
C LEU A 9 0.43 0.31 -0.31
N GLY A 10 0.96 -0.90 -0.10
CA GLY A 10 0.20 -2.12 0.15
C GLY A 10 -0.61 -2.58 -1.06
N LEU A 11 -0.18 -2.24 -2.27
CA LEU A 11 -0.96 -2.47 -3.49
C LEU A 11 -0.73 -3.83 -4.14
N ASP A 12 0.34 -4.52 -3.80
CA ASP A 12 0.62 -5.86 -4.31
C ASP A 12 -0.04 -6.91 -3.42
N ILE A 13 -1.10 -7.55 -3.93
CA ILE A 13 -1.82 -8.58 -3.18
C ILE A 13 -0.97 -9.84 -2.95
N ALA A 14 0.00 -10.11 -3.85
CA ALA A 14 0.89 -11.25 -3.69
C ALA A 14 2.02 -10.97 -2.68
N ASN A 15 2.30 -9.69 -2.41
CA ASN A 15 3.36 -9.25 -1.50
C ASN A 15 2.87 -8.07 -0.63
N PRO A 16 1.95 -8.32 0.33
CA PRO A 16 1.35 -7.26 1.12
C PRO A 16 2.39 -6.53 1.98
N LEU A 17 2.13 -5.25 2.26
CA LEU A 17 2.89 -4.50 3.26
C LEU A 17 2.56 -5.03 4.66
N VAL A 18 3.58 -5.50 5.36
CA VAL A 18 3.53 -5.85 6.78
C VAL A 18 4.37 -4.84 7.54
N GLN A 19 3.74 -4.16 8.50
CA GLN A 19 4.41 -3.19 9.37
C GLN A 19 4.57 -3.75 10.78
N GLY A 20 5.81 -3.90 11.21
CA GLY A 20 6.18 -4.16 12.60
C GLY A 20 6.62 -2.87 13.31
N THR A 21 6.97 -3.00 14.58
CA THR A 21 7.46 -1.88 15.41
C THR A 21 8.81 -1.33 14.93
N THR A 22 9.62 -2.15 14.28
CA THR A 22 10.98 -1.81 13.83
C THR A 22 11.24 -2.16 12.37
N THR A 23 10.25 -2.68 11.64
CA THR A 23 10.41 -3.16 10.26
C THR A 23 9.18 -2.89 9.41
N LEU A 24 9.40 -2.72 8.10
CA LEU A 24 8.38 -2.86 7.05
C LEU A 24 8.83 -3.96 6.09
N THR A 25 7.96 -4.89 5.72
CA THR A 25 8.26 -5.95 4.76
C THR A 25 7.18 -6.05 3.69
N PHE A 26 7.59 -6.25 2.44
CA PHE A 26 6.73 -6.49 1.27
C PHE A 26 7.53 -7.21 0.18
N GLY A 27 8.40 -8.15 0.58
CA GLY A 27 9.54 -8.63 -0.21
C GLY A 27 10.85 -8.20 0.46
N PRO A 28 11.76 -7.43 -0.20
CA PRO A 28 12.96 -6.90 0.43
C PRO A 28 12.65 -6.12 1.71
N THR A 29 13.49 -6.27 2.73
CA THR A 29 13.26 -5.70 4.06
C THR A 29 13.58 -4.21 4.10
N ILE A 30 12.70 -3.43 4.75
CA ILE A 30 12.99 -2.07 5.20
C ILE A 30 13.13 -2.08 6.71
N THR A 31 14.27 -1.61 7.20
CA THR A 31 14.52 -1.43 8.62
C THR A 31 14.12 -0.02 9.05
N LEU A 32 13.40 0.08 10.17
CA LEU A 32 13.05 1.34 10.83
C LEU A 32 13.92 1.48 12.10
N SER A 33 14.60 2.61 12.26
CA SER A 33 15.46 2.86 13.43
C SER A 33 15.34 4.29 13.96
N GLY A 34 15.55 4.44 15.28
CA GLY A 34 15.44 5.71 16.01
C GLY A 34 14.20 5.80 16.89
N SER A 35 14.15 6.80 17.77
CA SER A 35 13.04 7.04 18.71
C SER A 35 12.45 8.46 18.67
N GLY A 36 13.08 9.38 17.92
CA GLY A 36 12.56 10.74 17.66
C GLY A 36 12.52 11.06 16.17
N THR A 37 13.63 10.80 15.47
CA THR A 37 13.67 10.72 14.01
C THR A 37 13.70 9.26 13.62
N ILE A 38 12.68 8.79 12.90
CA ILE A 38 12.66 7.44 12.33
C ILE A 38 13.38 7.46 10.99
N THR A 39 14.47 6.70 10.88
CA THR A 39 15.18 6.47 9.63
C THR A 39 14.71 5.16 9.01
N SER A 40 14.41 5.19 7.71
CA SER A 40 13.98 4.02 6.94
C SER A 40 15.06 3.64 5.92
N THR A 41 15.66 2.46 6.09
CA THR A 41 16.72 1.98 5.19
C THR A 41 16.25 0.74 4.46
N ARG A 42 16.30 0.78 3.13
CA ARG A 42 16.04 -0.38 2.27
C ARG A 42 17.30 -1.23 2.13
N THR A 43 17.14 -2.54 2.21
CA THR A 43 18.15 -3.51 1.75
C THR A 43 17.56 -4.44 0.67
N GLY A 44 18.40 -5.05 -0.17
CA GLY A 44 17.98 -5.98 -1.23
C GLY A 44 17.73 -5.34 -2.61
N SER A 45 17.50 -6.19 -3.61
CA SER A 45 17.29 -5.80 -5.01
C SER A 45 15.92 -5.17 -5.26
N THR A 46 15.84 -4.38 -6.34
CA THR A 46 14.57 -3.98 -6.96
C THR A 46 13.85 -5.17 -7.55
N ASP A 47 12.67 -5.46 -7.02
CA ASP A 47 11.80 -6.46 -7.60
C ASP A 47 11.02 -5.89 -8.79
N SER A 48 10.66 -6.77 -9.73
CA SER A 48 9.74 -6.46 -10.81
C SER A 48 8.30 -6.42 -10.29
N GLY A 49 7.44 -5.70 -11.00
CA GLY A 49 6.00 -5.62 -10.76
C GLY A 49 5.24 -5.62 -12.08
N PRO A 50 3.92 -5.37 -12.07
CA PRO A 50 3.12 -5.18 -13.28
C PRO A 50 3.68 -4.07 -14.18
N ALA A 51 3.13 -3.90 -15.38
CA ALA A 51 3.51 -2.79 -16.25
C ALA A 51 3.31 -1.44 -15.54
N ALA A 52 4.21 -0.48 -15.77
CA ALA A 52 4.21 0.82 -15.09
C ALA A 52 2.87 1.57 -15.20
N GLY A 53 2.20 1.49 -16.35
CA GLY A 53 0.89 2.10 -16.55
C GLY A 53 -0.20 1.54 -15.63
N VAL A 54 -0.16 0.25 -15.31
CA VAL A 54 -1.12 -0.39 -14.39
C VAL A 54 -0.89 0.12 -12.97
N MET A 55 0.36 0.17 -12.53
CA MET A 55 0.71 0.65 -11.18
C MET A 55 0.36 2.13 -10.99
N LEU A 56 0.57 2.97 -12.02
CA LEU A 56 0.22 4.38 -11.98
C LEU A 56 -1.30 4.61 -11.99
N LEU A 57 -2.04 3.82 -12.77
CA LEU A 57 -3.51 3.89 -12.81
C LEU A 57 -4.12 3.54 -11.44
N ASP A 58 -3.64 2.48 -10.79
CA ASP A 58 -4.08 2.10 -9.44
C ASP A 58 -3.87 3.24 -8.42
N VAL A 59 -2.69 3.88 -8.45
CA VAL A 59 -2.37 5.00 -7.55
C VAL A 59 -3.27 6.20 -7.83
N TRP A 60 -3.45 6.54 -9.11
CA TRP A 60 -4.30 7.64 -9.55
C TRP A 60 -5.76 7.45 -9.11
N GLN A 61 -6.30 6.23 -9.26
CA GLN A 61 -7.66 5.88 -8.84
C GLN A 61 -7.84 5.99 -7.32
N ARG A 62 -6.87 5.53 -6.50
CA ARG A 62 -6.95 5.65 -5.04
C ARG A 62 -6.88 7.07 -4.52
N LEU A 63 -6.24 7.97 -5.25
CA LEU A 63 -6.25 9.39 -4.89
C LEU A 63 -7.59 10.06 -5.25
N GLY A 64 -8.55 9.32 -5.81
CA GLY A 64 -9.84 9.84 -6.27
C GLY A 64 -9.70 10.76 -7.48
N LEU A 65 -8.58 10.65 -8.21
CA LEU A 65 -8.25 11.56 -9.30
C LEU A 65 -8.76 11.06 -10.67
N ASP A 66 -9.32 9.84 -10.73
CA ASP A 66 -10.00 9.30 -11.90
C ASP A 66 -11.50 9.68 -11.88
N PRO A 67 -11.95 10.65 -12.68
CA PRO A 67 -13.35 11.08 -12.66
C PRO A 67 -14.31 10.02 -13.22
N ALA A 68 -13.81 9.09 -14.03
CA ALA A 68 -14.61 7.98 -14.56
C ALA A 68 -14.83 6.88 -13.53
N ASN A 69 -13.96 6.80 -12.51
CA ASN A 69 -14.01 5.82 -11.44
C ASN A 69 -13.74 6.52 -10.08
N PRO A 70 -14.67 7.36 -9.60
CA PRO A 70 -14.46 8.13 -8.38
C PRO A 70 -14.22 7.23 -7.18
N MET A 71 -13.35 7.67 -6.26
CA MET A 71 -13.14 6.96 -5.01
C MET A 71 -14.38 7.08 -4.12
N THR A 72 -14.87 5.94 -3.65
CA THR A 72 -15.94 5.83 -2.65
C THR A 72 -15.39 5.18 -1.40
N ALA A 73 -15.82 5.64 -0.24
CA ALA A 73 -15.41 5.10 1.06
C ALA A 73 -16.64 4.94 1.96
N SER A 74 -16.63 3.89 2.77
CA SER A 74 -17.65 3.52 3.75
C SER A 74 -16.97 2.86 4.95
N ASP A 75 -17.75 2.55 5.98
CA ASP A 75 -17.25 1.92 7.21
C ASP A 75 -16.64 0.52 6.96
N THR A 76 -16.96 -0.12 5.84
CA THR A 76 -16.51 -1.48 5.52
C THR A 76 -15.66 -1.59 4.27
N ALA A 77 -15.60 -0.55 3.42
CA ALA A 77 -14.90 -0.62 2.15
C ALA A 77 -14.45 0.73 1.58
N ILE A 78 -13.34 0.70 0.84
CA ILE A 78 -12.88 1.77 -0.05
C ILE A 78 -12.76 1.20 -1.47
N ASN A 79 -13.41 1.82 -2.45
CA ASN A 79 -13.43 1.37 -3.84
C ASN A 79 -13.09 2.51 -4.81
N ALA A 80 -12.26 2.23 -5.80
CA ALA A 80 -11.95 3.11 -6.92
C ALA A 80 -11.53 2.28 -8.14
N GLY A 81 -12.37 2.21 -9.17
CA GLY A 81 -12.09 1.42 -10.37
C GLY A 81 -11.87 -0.06 -10.05
N ALA A 82 -10.70 -0.60 -10.40
CA ALA A 82 -10.32 -1.99 -10.11
C ALA A 82 -9.70 -2.17 -8.71
N VAL A 83 -9.55 -1.08 -7.94
CA VAL A 83 -9.05 -1.13 -6.57
C VAL A 83 -10.22 -1.27 -5.61
N SER A 84 -10.22 -2.34 -4.83
CA SER A 84 -11.14 -2.56 -3.73
C SER A 84 -10.36 -2.89 -2.45
N GLN A 85 -10.80 -2.32 -1.34
CA GLN A 85 -10.20 -2.53 -0.04
C GLN A 85 -11.28 -2.79 0.99
N THR A 86 -11.03 -3.75 1.87
CA THR A 86 -11.84 -3.99 3.06
C THR A 86 -11.33 -3.12 4.20
N VAL A 87 -12.28 -2.48 4.89
CA VAL A 87 -12.05 -1.74 6.14
C VAL A 87 -12.66 -2.58 7.26
N SER A 88 -11.88 -2.84 8.30
CA SER A 88 -12.37 -3.46 9.52
C SER A 88 -11.87 -2.70 10.73
N GLU A 89 -12.73 -2.56 11.74
CA GLU A 89 -12.37 -1.95 13.02
C GLU A 89 -12.51 -2.97 14.13
N SER A 90 -11.47 -3.09 14.96
CA SER A 90 -11.49 -3.93 16.16
C SER A 90 -10.70 -3.25 17.28
N ALA A 91 -11.33 -3.11 18.45
CA ALA A 91 -10.73 -2.47 19.64
C ALA A 91 -10.07 -1.09 19.35
N GLY A 92 -10.71 -0.26 18.52
CA GLY A 92 -10.21 1.06 18.13
C GLY A 92 -9.06 1.03 17.12
N THR A 93 -8.71 -0.14 16.60
CA THR A 93 -7.73 -0.30 15.52
C THR A 93 -8.47 -0.48 14.19
N VAL A 94 -8.24 0.44 13.26
CA VAL A 94 -8.73 0.33 11.88
C VAL A 94 -7.69 -0.38 11.03
N THR A 95 -8.09 -1.50 10.44
CA THR A 95 -7.30 -2.26 9.46
C THR A 95 -7.89 -2.04 8.08
N VAL A 96 -7.07 -1.57 7.15
CA VAL A 96 -7.42 -1.44 5.74
C VAL A 96 -6.52 -2.36 4.92
N GLN A 97 -7.11 -3.27 4.16
CA GLN A 97 -6.37 -4.22 3.33
C GLN A 97 -7.02 -4.35 1.96
N ARG A 98 -6.25 -4.70 0.93
CA ARG A 98 -6.82 -4.98 -0.39
C ARG A 98 -7.79 -6.16 -0.27
N ALA A 99 -8.97 -6.02 -0.89
CA ALA A 99 -10.00 -7.06 -0.91
C ALA A 99 -9.57 -8.26 -1.78
#